data_AF-Q31PB4-F1
#
_entry.id   AF-Q31PB4-F1
#
_cell.length_a   1.000
_cell.length_b   1.000
_cell.length_c   1.000
_cell.angle_alpha   90.00
_cell.angle_beta   90.00
_cell.angle_gamma   90.00
#
_symmetry.space_group_name_H-M   'P 1'
#
loop_
_entity.id
_entity.type
_entity.pdbx_description
1 polymer ?
#
loop_
_entity_poly.entity_id
_entity_poly.type
_entity_poly.pdbx_seq_one_letter_code
_entity_poly.pdbx_strand_id
1 'polypeptide(L)'
;MKPRKSLDSLHGQVHRFIGVVDRFGRFEHSTKGSQETICIRDLHLADTDTPITPDHWWFKLRDIWLDAGVRVGDRVLFTVKVQRGSKGVDGPDVKESDNPRRQVMGCGSKPRSVAVLQRANHPKVELEALQREQARERVQLAQAQQECQRLQQVQEQLVEQNETLAQKLAIARTELEQEQQALQQLERAYTQLRFALRRSQHWSRPVLTAGTALAIGFGTGFGVVQVSPFAPCARGSALPLKISWVDQPSAIPLKLNHHAHF
;
A
#
# COMPACT_ATOMS: atom_id res chain seq x y z
N MET A 1 -36.42 -0.92 47.14
CA MET A 1 -35.10 -1.58 47.09
C MET A 1 -35.32 -3.08 46.99
N LYS A 2 -34.70 -3.79 46.02
CA LYS A 2 -34.79 -5.26 45.97
C LYS A 2 -34.09 -5.85 47.21
N PRO A 3 -34.66 -6.85 47.89
CA PRO A 3 -34.00 -7.49 49.03
C PRO A 3 -32.70 -8.15 48.56
N ARG A 4 -31.61 -7.93 49.30
CA ARG A 4 -30.30 -8.55 49.00
C ARG A 4 -30.20 -9.88 49.75
N LYS A 5 -29.70 -10.92 49.08
CA LYS A 5 -29.43 -12.21 49.70
C LYS A 5 -27.96 -12.28 50.11
N SER A 6 -27.68 -12.67 51.35
CA SER A 6 -26.30 -12.83 51.83
C SER A 6 -25.72 -14.16 51.32
N LEU A 7 -24.42 -14.19 51.03
CA LEU A 7 -23.73 -15.45 50.73
C LEU A 7 -23.80 -16.45 51.91
N ASP A 8 -23.93 -15.95 53.14
CA ASP A 8 -24.08 -16.80 54.33
C ASP A 8 -25.34 -17.67 54.27
N SER A 9 -26.46 -17.10 53.81
CA SER A 9 -27.72 -17.84 53.60
C SER A 9 -27.67 -18.93 52.50
N LEU A 10 -26.61 -18.95 51.71
CA LEU A 10 -26.39 -19.89 50.60
C LEU A 10 -25.30 -20.93 50.94
N HIS A 11 -24.78 -20.94 52.17
CA HIS A 11 -23.66 -21.78 52.56
C HIS A 11 -23.88 -23.27 52.23
N GLY A 12 -22.84 -23.90 51.69
CA GLY A 12 -22.81 -25.33 51.39
C GLY A 12 -23.45 -25.70 50.04
N GLN A 13 -24.21 -24.78 49.43
CA GLN A 13 -24.96 -25.04 48.20
C GLN A 13 -24.19 -24.62 46.95
N VAL A 14 -24.57 -25.19 45.81
CA VAL A 14 -24.07 -24.81 44.48
C VAL A 14 -25.12 -23.97 43.80
N HIS A 15 -24.72 -22.77 43.36
CA HIS A 15 -25.61 -21.81 42.72
C HIS A 15 -25.02 -21.29 41.42
N ARG A 16 -25.90 -20.81 40.55
CA ARG A 16 -25.54 -20.08 39.34
C ARG A 16 -25.61 -18.58 39.64
N PHE A 17 -24.55 -17.88 39.30
CA PHE A 17 -24.44 -16.44 39.50
C PHE A 17 -24.23 -15.75 38.17
N ILE A 18 -24.78 -14.54 38.06
CA ILE A 18 -24.47 -13.60 37.00
C ILE A 18 -23.66 -12.46 37.61
N GLY A 19 -22.67 -11.95 36.88
CA GLY A 19 -21.96 -10.74 37.24
C GLY A 19 -21.25 -10.13 36.05
N VAL A 20 -20.57 -9.02 36.27
CA VAL A 20 -19.79 -8.30 35.26
C VAL A 20 -18.31 -8.42 35.60
N VAL A 21 -17.50 -8.75 34.60
CA VAL A 21 -16.04 -8.74 34.75
C VAL A 21 -15.57 -7.30 34.92
N ASP A 22 -15.16 -6.92 36.12
CA ASP A 22 -14.75 -5.55 36.40
C ASP A 22 -13.29 -5.31 36.02
N ARG A 23 -12.39 -6.19 36.46
CA ARG A 23 -10.96 -6.09 36.17
C ARG A 23 -10.23 -7.41 36.40
N PHE A 24 -9.08 -7.52 35.76
CA PHE A 24 -8.05 -8.49 36.10
C PHE A 24 -7.09 -7.88 37.12
N GLY A 25 -6.58 -8.69 38.03
CA GLY A 25 -5.62 -8.28 39.06
C GLY A 25 -4.56 -9.33 39.26
N ARG A 26 -3.51 -8.98 39.99
CA ARG A 26 -2.42 -9.90 40.36
C ARG A 26 -2.22 -9.82 41.86
N PHE A 27 -2.13 -10.98 42.50
CA PHE A 27 -1.86 -11.11 43.93
C PHE A 27 -0.50 -11.77 44.11
N GLU A 28 0.42 -11.10 44.79
CA GLU A 28 1.74 -11.67 45.08
C GLU A 28 1.64 -12.62 46.27
N HIS A 29 2.03 -13.87 46.04
CA HIS A 29 2.14 -14.86 47.10
C HIS A 29 3.61 -15.03 47.46
N SER A 30 3.95 -14.75 48.73
CA SER A 30 5.32 -14.82 49.26
C SER A 30 6.08 -16.12 48.95
N THR A 31 5.36 -17.23 48.79
CA THR A 31 5.95 -18.57 48.56
C THR A 31 5.66 -19.16 47.18
N LYS A 32 4.70 -18.62 46.41
CA LYS A 32 4.21 -19.24 45.16
C LYS A 32 4.25 -18.30 43.95
N GLY A 33 4.92 -17.16 44.08
CA GLY A 33 4.99 -16.14 43.04
C GLY A 33 3.67 -15.40 42.86
N SER A 34 3.56 -14.66 41.76
CA SER A 34 2.37 -13.86 41.48
C SER A 34 1.24 -14.70 40.89
N GLN A 35 0.03 -14.56 41.43
CA GLN A 35 -1.17 -15.24 40.97
C GLN A 35 -2.14 -14.25 40.33
N GLU A 36 -2.52 -14.53 39.08
CA GLU A 36 -3.54 -13.75 38.38
C GLU A 36 -4.95 -14.04 38.91
N THR A 37 -5.77 -13.01 38.94
CA THR A 37 -7.10 -13.00 39.54
C THR A 37 -8.07 -12.19 38.69
N ILE A 38 -9.35 -12.48 38.81
CA ILE A 38 -10.44 -11.79 38.13
C ILE A 38 -11.47 -11.34 39.16
N CYS A 39 -11.87 -10.07 39.09
CA CYS A 39 -12.92 -9.50 39.93
C CYS A 39 -14.23 -9.51 39.15
N ILE A 40 -15.25 -10.18 39.72
CA ILE A 40 -16.61 -10.12 39.21
C ILE A 40 -17.42 -9.23 40.14
N ARG A 41 -18.07 -8.20 39.58
CA ARG A 41 -18.97 -7.27 40.29
C ARG A 41 -20.43 -7.51 39.88
N ASP A 42 -21.33 -6.77 40.52
CA ASP A 42 -22.78 -6.83 40.30
C ASP A 42 -23.30 -8.26 40.37
N LEU A 43 -22.95 -8.98 41.44
CA LEU A 43 -23.33 -10.37 41.62
C LEU A 43 -24.83 -10.54 41.87
N HIS A 44 -25.46 -11.39 41.06
CA HIS A 44 -26.87 -11.76 41.16
C HIS A 44 -27.02 -13.28 41.10
N LEU A 45 -28.03 -13.84 41.76
CA LEU A 45 -28.46 -15.22 41.49
C LEU A 45 -29.10 -15.29 40.10
N ALA A 46 -28.66 -16.23 39.28
CA ALA A 46 -29.14 -16.36 37.91
C ALA A 46 -30.64 -16.70 37.83
N ASP A 47 -31.14 -17.50 38.77
CA ASP A 47 -32.52 -18.01 38.73
C ASP A 47 -33.55 -16.95 39.17
N THR A 48 -33.15 -16.02 40.04
CA THR A 48 -34.08 -15.06 40.67
C THR A 48 -33.71 -13.60 40.43
N ASP A 49 -32.62 -13.33 39.71
CA ASP A 49 -32.05 -11.98 39.52
C ASP A 49 -31.90 -11.20 40.85
N THR A 50 -31.66 -11.93 41.94
CA THR A 50 -31.58 -11.34 43.29
C THR A 50 -30.13 -10.92 43.57
N PRO A 51 -29.89 -9.65 43.93
CA PRO A 51 -28.54 -9.17 44.22
C PRO A 51 -27.94 -9.86 45.45
N ILE A 52 -26.64 -10.15 45.38
CA ILE A 52 -25.87 -10.80 46.43
C ILE A 52 -25.06 -9.79 47.23
N THR A 53 -24.89 -10.04 48.52
CA THR A 53 -23.95 -9.32 49.38
C THR A 53 -22.82 -10.27 49.83
N PRO A 54 -21.54 -9.94 49.58
CA PRO A 54 -21.04 -8.76 48.87
C PRO A 54 -21.41 -8.78 47.38
N ASP A 55 -21.45 -7.59 46.76
CA ASP A 55 -21.77 -7.39 45.34
C ASP A 55 -20.64 -7.79 44.39
N HIS A 56 -19.49 -8.18 44.92
CA HIS A 56 -18.32 -8.57 44.16
C HIS A 56 -17.57 -9.73 44.78
N TRP A 57 -16.83 -10.47 43.94
CA TRP A 57 -15.97 -11.55 44.38
C TRP A 57 -14.73 -11.70 43.50
N TRP A 58 -13.63 -12.11 44.12
CA TRP A 58 -12.36 -12.37 43.44
C TRP A 58 -12.17 -13.86 43.21
N PHE A 59 -11.87 -14.24 41.97
CA PHE A 59 -11.50 -15.60 41.60
C PHE A 59 -10.04 -15.64 41.15
N LYS A 60 -9.42 -16.81 41.31
CA LYS A 60 -8.14 -17.09 40.65
C LYS A 60 -8.41 -17.22 39.16
N LEU A 61 -7.61 -16.56 38.33
CA LEU A 61 -7.66 -16.73 36.88
C LEU A 61 -7.12 -18.13 36.58
N ARG A 62 -8.01 -19.00 36.10
CA ARG A 62 -7.75 -20.42 35.80
C ARG A 62 -8.28 -20.71 34.39
N ASP A 63 -7.93 -21.87 33.87
CA ASP A 63 -8.29 -22.37 32.54
C ASP A 63 -9.76 -22.10 32.20
N ILE A 64 -10.71 -22.41 33.09
CA ILE A 64 -12.14 -22.21 32.83
C ILE A 64 -12.54 -20.75 32.51
N TRP A 65 -11.84 -19.76 33.06
CA TRP A 65 -12.08 -18.35 32.75
C TRP A 65 -11.41 -17.95 31.42
N LEU A 66 -10.22 -18.50 31.17
CA LEU A 66 -9.44 -18.27 29.95
C LEU A 66 -10.10 -18.92 28.74
N ASP A 67 -10.61 -20.14 28.88
CA ASP A 67 -11.32 -20.92 27.86
C ASP A 67 -12.61 -20.22 27.43
N ALA A 68 -13.30 -19.58 28.38
CA ALA A 68 -14.47 -18.74 28.09
C ALA A 68 -14.09 -17.40 27.38
N GLY A 69 -12.79 -17.09 27.32
CA GLY A 69 -12.24 -15.89 26.69
C GLY A 69 -12.77 -14.60 27.29
N VAL A 70 -13.03 -14.57 28.61
CA VAL A 70 -13.67 -13.42 29.28
C VAL A 70 -12.85 -12.13 29.13
N ARG A 71 -13.54 -11.01 28.97
CA ARG A 71 -12.95 -9.66 28.86
C ARG A 71 -13.55 -8.72 29.89
N VAL A 72 -12.85 -7.63 30.18
CA VAL A 72 -13.36 -6.56 31.05
C VAL A 72 -14.66 -6.00 30.48
N GLY A 73 -15.68 -5.89 31.32
CA GLY A 73 -17.04 -5.44 30.99
C GLY A 73 -17.97 -6.56 30.54
N ASP A 74 -17.47 -7.79 30.29
CA ASP A 74 -18.32 -8.90 29.91
C ASP A 74 -19.30 -9.25 31.04
N ARG A 75 -20.56 -9.49 30.68
CA ARG A 75 -21.54 -10.08 31.58
C ARG A 75 -21.40 -11.59 31.50
N VAL A 76 -21.07 -12.22 32.63
CA VAL A 76 -20.78 -13.64 32.71
C VAL A 76 -21.79 -14.36 33.60
N LEU A 77 -22.07 -15.61 33.25
CA LEU A 77 -22.79 -16.58 34.05
C LEU A 77 -21.80 -17.64 34.51
N PHE A 78 -21.78 -17.96 35.80
CA PHE A 78 -20.90 -18.99 36.33
C PHE A 78 -21.55 -19.80 37.45
N THR A 79 -21.14 -21.06 37.58
CA THR A 79 -21.68 -21.98 38.60
C THR A 79 -20.61 -22.24 39.66
N VAL A 80 -20.93 -22.04 40.93
CA VAL A 80 -19.94 -22.23 42.01
C VAL A 80 -20.58 -22.66 43.33
N LYS A 81 -19.83 -23.41 44.15
CA LYS A 81 -20.23 -23.74 45.52
C LYS A 81 -19.96 -22.56 46.44
N VAL A 82 -20.95 -22.15 47.22
CA VAL A 82 -20.77 -21.16 48.29
C VAL A 82 -20.25 -21.87 49.52
N GLN A 83 -19.11 -21.46 50.05
CA GLN A 83 -18.47 -22.13 51.18
C GLN A 83 -17.65 -21.14 52.01
N ARG A 84 -17.23 -21.57 53.21
CA ARG A 84 -16.26 -20.81 54.01
C ARG A 84 -14.90 -20.89 53.33
N GLY A 85 -14.24 -19.74 53.22
CA GLY A 85 -12.87 -19.64 52.74
C GLY A 85 -12.08 -18.68 53.61
N SER A 86 -10.77 -18.93 53.69
CA SER A 86 -9.85 -18.00 54.33
C SER A 86 -9.52 -16.87 53.36
N LYS A 87 -9.71 -15.62 53.79
CA LYS A 87 -9.26 -14.41 53.06
C LYS A 87 -8.37 -13.59 53.96
N GLY A 88 -7.32 -13.00 53.41
CA GLY A 88 -6.32 -12.22 54.14
C GLY A 88 -4.94 -12.86 54.13
N VAL A 89 -3.95 -12.11 54.63
CA VAL A 89 -2.55 -12.52 54.65
C VAL A 89 -2.27 -13.34 55.92
N ASP A 90 -1.40 -14.35 55.80
CA ASP A 90 -0.85 -15.13 56.92
C ASP A 90 0.60 -14.70 57.15
N GLY A 91 1.06 -14.72 58.41
CA GLY A 91 2.46 -14.48 58.74
C GLY A 91 2.68 -13.68 60.03
N PRO A 92 3.95 -13.55 60.48
CA PRO A 92 4.32 -12.75 61.64
C PRO A 92 4.00 -11.25 61.45
N ASP A 93 4.01 -10.76 60.21
CA ASP A 93 3.72 -9.36 59.86
C ASP A 93 2.21 -9.03 59.84
N VAL A 94 1.34 -9.98 60.20
CA VAL A 94 -0.12 -9.78 60.19
C VAL A 94 -0.59 -8.80 61.26
N LYS A 95 0.20 -8.54 62.31
CA LYS A 95 -0.16 -7.60 63.38
C LYS A 95 -0.30 -6.15 62.90
N GLU A 96 0.33 -5.80 61.79
CA GLU A 96 0.27 -4.47 61.17
C GLU A 96 -0.50 -4.45 59.83
N SER A 97 -1.05 -5.59 59.41
CA SER A 97 -1.79 -5.67 58.14
C SER A 97 -3.24 -5.22 58.30
N ASP A 98 -3.70 -4.34 57.41
CA ASP A 98 -5.11 -3.93 57.31
C ASP A 98 -6.07 -5.08 56.93
N ASN A 99 -5.55 -6.27 56.58
CA ASN A 99 -6.37 -7.39 56.12
C ASN A 99 -5.87 -8.75 56.68
N PRO A 100 -6.00 -8.96 58.01
CA PRO A 100 -5.60 -10.21 58.64
C PRO A 100 -6.43 -11.38 58.10
N ARG A 101 -5.85 -12.58 58.11
CA ARG A 101 -6.58 -13.78 57.70
C ARG A 101 -7.83 -13.98 58.56
N ARG A 102 -8.99 -14.04 57.90
CA ARG A 102 -10.29 -14.32 58.50
C ARG A 102 -11.07 -15.32 57.66
N GLN A 103 -11.95 -16.06 58.31
CA GLN A 103 -12.94 -16.89 57.64
C GLN A 103 -14.04 -15.98 57.07
N VAL A 104 -14.27 -16.07 55.77
CA VAL A 104 -15.34 -15.35 55.08
C VAL A 104 -16.22 -16.32 54.32
N MET A 105 -17.50 -16.00 54.25
CA MET A 105 -18.44 -16.68 53.36
C MET A 105 -18.25 -16.17 51.94
N GLY A 106 -18.09 -17.10 51.00
CA GLY A 106 -17.62 -16.76 49.67
C GLY A 106 -17.96 -17.75 48.60
N CYS A 107 -17.77 -17.33 47.35
CA CYS A 107 -17.73 -18.26 46.24
C CYS A 107 -16.45 -19.11 46.34
N GLY A 108 -16.57 -20.42 46.14
CA GLY A 108 -15.43 -21.32 46.04
C GLY A 108 -14.43 -20.88 44.97
N SER A 109 -13.15 -21.22 45.15
CA SER A 109 -12.06 -20.75 44.29
C SER A 109 -12.03 -21.36 42.88
N LYS A 110 -12.88 -22.36 42.61
CA LYS A 110 -12.99 -23.06 41.33
C LYS A 110 -14.46 -23.08 40.90
N PRO A 111 -14.87 -22.18 39.99
CA PRO A 111 -16.15 -22.31 39.30
C PRO A 111 -16.21 -23.66 38.56
N ARG A 112 -17.40 -24.25 38.48
CA ARG A 112 -17.67 -25.48 37.72
C ARG A 112 -17.91 -25.20 36.24
N SER A 113 -18.47 -24.02 35.93
CA SER A 113 -18.75 -23.57 34.57
C SER A 113 -18.67 -22.05 34.51
N VAL A 114 -18.28 -21.51 33.35
CA VAL A 114 -18.30 -20.08 33.03
C VAL A 114 -18.81 -19.94 31.60
N ALA A 115 -19.73 -19.00 31.36
CA ALA A 115 -20.25 -18.65 30.05
C ALA A 115 -20.38 -17.12 29.94
N VAL A 116 -20.02 -16.56 28.80
CA VAL A 116 -20.21 -15.13 28.52
C VAL A 116 -21.62 -14.92 27.98
N LEU A 117 -22.46 -14.20 28.73
CA LEU A 117 -23.83 -13.88 28.33
C LEU A 117 -23.87 -12.68 27.38
N GLN A 118 -23.05 -11.68 27.65
CA GLN A 118 -22.98 -10.44 26.87
C GLN A 118 -21.54 -9.96 26.86
N ARG A 119 -21.01 -9.67 25.66
CA ARG A 119 -19.69 -9.06 25.51
C ARG A 119 -19.78 -7.57 25.82
N ALA A 120 -18.74 -7.04 26.44
CA ALA A 120 -18.58 -5.59 26.52
C ALA A 120 -18.48 -5.03 25.09
N ASN A 121 -19.47 -4.23 24.68
CA ASN A 121 -19.26 -3.38 23.51
C ASN A 121 -18.20 -2.36 23.94
N HIS A 122 -17.02 -2.40 23.33
CA HIS A 122 -15.96 -1.41 23.56
C HIS A 122 -15.98 -0.38 22.41
N PRO A 123 -16.94 0.57 22.39
CA PRO A 123 -17.07 1.53 21.29
C PRO A 123 -15.83 2.43 21.16
N LYS A 124 -15.03 2.60 22.22
CA LYS A 124 -13.83 3.45 22.18
C LYS A 124 -12.70 2.88 21.35
N VAL A 125 -12.45 1.56 21.44
CA VAL A 125 -11.38 0.91 20.65
C VAL A 125 -11.77 0.88 19.18
N GLU A 126 -13.05 0.64 18.89
CA GLU A 126 -13.58 0.67 17.53
C GLU A 126 -13.55 2.09 16.93
N LEU A 127 -13.89 3.13 17.70
CA LEU A 127 -13.84 4.50 17.23
C LEU A 127 -12.40 4.95 16.89
N GLU A 128 -11.42 4.65 17.75
CA GLU A 128 -10.02 4.97 17.46
C GLU A 128 -9.49 4.19 16.25
N ALA A 129 -9.88 2.92 16.09
CA ALA A 129 -9.51 2.13 14.92
C ALA A 129 -10.10 2.73 13.63
N LEU A 130 -11.38 3.08 13.64
CA LEU A 130 -12.07 3.72 12.51
C LEU A 130 -11.46 5.08 12.17
N GLN A 131 -11.09 5.88 13.17
CA GLN A 131 -10.40 7.16 12.94
C GLN A 131 -9.02 6.97 12.28
N ARG A 132 -8.27 5.94 12.70
CA ARG A 132 -6.98 5.60 12.07
C ARG A 132 -7.17 5.12 10.64
N GLU A 133 -8.20 4.32 10.37
CA GLU A 133 -8.54 3.88 9.01
C GLU A 133 -8.91 5.08 8.13
N GLN A 134 -9.80 5.96 8.61
CA GLN A 134 -10.18 7.17 7.88
C GLN A 134 -8.97 8.09 7.60
N ALA A 135 -8.03 8.20 8.55
CA ALA A 135 -6.80 8.96 8.33
C ALA A 135 -5.92 8.34 7.23
N ARG A 136 -5.81 7.00 7.19
CA ARG A 136 -5.06 6.29 6.14
C ARG A 136 -5.69 6.48 4.77
N GLU A 137 -7.00 6.37 4.67
CA GLU A 137 -7.73 6.59 3.41
C GLU A 137 -7.54 8.01 2.88
N ARG A 138 -7.56 9.02 3.76
CA ARG A 138 -7.29 10.41 3.35
C ARG A 138 -5.88 10.60 2.79
N VAL A 139 -4.88 9.95 3.39
CA VAL A 139 -3.50 9.99 2.88
C VAL A 139 -3.40 9.30 1.51
N GLN A 140 -4.02 8.12 1.35
CA GLN A 140 -4.03 7.40 0.08
C GLN A 140 -4.73 8.19 -1.03
N LEU A 141 -5.86 8.83 -0.71
CA LEU A 141 -6.59 9.66 -1.66
C LEU A 141 -5.78 10.89 -2.08
N ALA A 142 -5.08 11.54 -1.15
CA ALA A 142 -4.19 12.65 -1.46
C ALA A 142 -3.02 12.22 -2.36
N GLN A 143 -2.43 11.05 -2.10
CA GLN A 143 -1.37 10.48 -2.94
C GLN A 143 -1.86 10.17 -4.36
N ALA A 144 -3.03 9.52 -4.48
CA ALA A 144 -3.63 9.21 -5.78
C ALA A 144 -3.95 10.50 -6.57
N GLN A 145 -4.46 11.53 -5.91
CA GLN A 145 -4.70 12.84 -6.54
C GLN A 145 -3.41 13.49 -7.04
N GLN A 146 -2.34 13.44 -6.25
CA GLN A 146 -1.03 13.95 -6.66
C GLN A 146 -0.47 13.19 -7.87
N GLU A 147 -0.63 11.86 -7.90
CA GLU A 147 -0.21 11.05 -9.05
C GLU A 147 -1.01 11.38 -10.31
N CYS A 148 -2.33 11.55 -10.21
CA CYS A 148 -3.16 12.00 -11.33
C CYS A 148 -2.70 13.36 -11.88
N GLN A 149 -2.41 14.32 -11.00
CA GLN A 149 -1.89 15.62 -11.42
C GLN A 149 -0.54 15.50 -12.13
N ARG A 150 0.36 14.66 -11.63
CA ARG A 150 1.66 14.41 -12.26
C ARG A 150 1.49 13.78 -13.64
N LEU A 151 0.62 12.79 -13.78
CA LEU A 151 0.35 12.12 -15.06
C LEU A 151 -0.27 13.10 -16.07
N GLN A 152 -1.15 13.99 -15.63
CA GLN A 152 -1.73 15.02 -16.48
C GLN A 152 -0.65 15.98 -17.01
N GLN A 153 0.28 16.44 -16.16
CA GLN A 153 1.40 17.27 -16.60
C GLN A 153 2.30 16.57 -17.63
N VAL A 154 2.59 15.28 -17.41
CA VAL A 154 3.37 14.48 -18.38
C VAL A 154 2.62 14.33 -19.70
N GLN A 155 1.30 14.13 -19.66
CA GLN A 155 0.48 14.07 -20.87
C GLN A 155 0.53 15.39 -21.66
N GLU A 156 0.38 16.52 -20.99
CA GLU A 156 0.47 17.86 -21.61
C GLU A 156 1.84 18.07 -22.28
N GLN A 157 2.93 17.70 -21.61
CA GLN A 157 4.29 17.76 -22.18
C GLN A 157 4.45 16.87 -23.41
N LEU A 158 3.90 15.66 -23.41
CA LEU A 158 3.95 14.75 -24.56
C LEU A 158 3.15 15.29 -25.75
N VAL A 159 2.02 15.95 -25.50
CA VAL A 159 1.24 16.61 -26.56
C VAL A 159 2.06 17.74 -27.19
N GLU A 160 2.66 18.61 -26.39
CA GLU A 160 3.51 19.71 -26.89
C GLU A 160 4.72 19.20 -27.70
N GLN A 161 5.36 18.12 -27.25
CA GLN A 161 6.46 17.48 -27.98
C GLN A 161 5.99 16.90 -29.32
N ASN A 162 4.83 16.24 -29.34
CA ASN A 162 4.26 15.70 -30.57
C ASN A 162 3.88 16.80 -31.57
N GLU A 163 3.33 17.91 -31.10
CA GLU A 163 3.05 19.08 -31.93
C GLU A 163 4.34 19.67 -32.54
N THR A 164 5.38 19.80 -31.72
CA THR A 164 6.70 20.28 -32.19
C THR A 164 7.31 19.34 -33.23
N LEU A 165 7.22 18.02 -33.03
CA LEU A 165 7.71 17.03 -33.98
C LEU A 165 6.88 17.04 -35.28
N ALA A 166 5.55 17.18 -35.18
CA ALA A 166 4.68 17.29 -36.35
C ALA A 166 5.02 18.53 -37.18
N GLN A 167 5.30 19.67 -36.54
CA GLN A 167 5.75 20.89 -37.22
C GLN A 167 7.10 20.68 -37.92
N LYS A 168 8.08 20.05 -37.25
CA LYS A 168 9.38 19.73 -37.86
C LYS A 168 9.25 18.80 -39.07
N LEU A 169 8.39 17.79 -38.98
CA LEU A 169 8.10 16.89 -40.10
C LEU A 169 7.42 17.63 -41.26
N ALA A 170 6.51 18.55 -40.99
CA ALA A 170 5.88 19.37 -42.02
C ALA A 170 6.91 20.24 -42.76
N ILE A 171 7.83 20.90 -42.03
CA ILE A 171 8.90 21.69 -42.62
C ILE A 171 9.81 20.81 -43.50
N ALA A 172 10.33 19.71 -42.96
CA ALA A 172 11.20 18.79 -43.70
C ALA A 172 10.53 18.22 -44.96
N ARG A 173 9.21 17.97 -44.90
CA ARG A 173 8.44 17.54 -46.06
C ARG A 173 8.39 18.63 -47.14
N THR A 174 8.15 19.89 -46.76
CA THR A 174 8.14 21.00 -47.74
C THR A 174 9.51 21.22 -48.36
N GLU A 175 10.60 21.07 -47.60
CA GLU A 175 11.97 21.16 -48.12
C GLU A 175 12.24 20.05 -49.14
N LEU A 176 11.87 18.80 -48.82
CA LEU A 176 12.02 17.66 -49.74
C LEU A 176 11.20 17.85 -51.04
N GLU A 177 9.98 18.37 -50.94
CA GLU A 177 9.14 18.66 -52.10
C GLU A 177 9.77 19.75 -52.99
N GLN A 178 10.41 20.78 -52.40
CA GLN A 178 11.15 21.80 -53.14
C GLN A 178 12.38 21.23 -53.84
N GLU A 179 13.16 20.38 -53.16
CA GLU A 179 14.32 19.70 -53.75
C GLU A 179 13.91 18.80 -54.93
N GLN A 180 12.81 18.06 -54.79
CA GLN A 180 12.27 17.23 -55.87
C GLN A 180 11.84 18.07 -57.08
N GLN A 181 11.19 19.22 -56.86
CA GLN A 181 10.84 20.13 -57.94
C GLN A 181 12.07 20.70 -58.64
N ALA A 182 13.12 21.08 -57.88
CA ALA A 182 14.38 21.56 -58.44
C ALA A 182 15.07 20.48 -59.29
N LEU A 183 15.10 19.23 -58.81
CA LEU A 183 15.64 18.09 -59.58
C LEU A 183 14.86 17.87 -60.88
N GLN A 184 13.52 17.89 -60.84
CA GLN A 184 12.69 17.76 -62.04
C GLN A 184 12.94 18.90 -63.06
N GLN A 185 13.14 20.12 -62.59
CA GLN A 185 13.51 21.25 -63.45
C GLN A 185 14.87 21.03 -64.12
N LEU A 186 15.86 20.54 -63.36
CA LEU A 186 17.19 20.22 -63.87
C LEU A 186 17.15 19.10 -64.91
N GLU A 187 16.39 18.02 -64.66
CA GLU A 187 16.18 16.93 -65.63
C GLU A 187 15.54 17.43 -66.94
N ARG A 188 14.56 18.33 -66.86
CA ARG A 188 13.94 18.96 -68.04
C ARG A 188 14.96 19.80 -68.80
N ALA A 189 15.74 20.62 -68.11
CA ALA A 189 16.78 21.45 -68.73
C ALA A 189 17.85 20.58 -69.42
N TYR A 190 18.32 19.51 -68.75
CA TYR A 190 19.26 18.55 -69.34
C TYR A 190 18.68 17.88 -70.59
N THR A 191 17.41 17.50 -70.55
CA THR A 191 16.72 16.88 -71.68
C THR A 191 16.64 17.86 -72.87
N GLN A 192 16.30 19.12 -72.63
CA GLN A 192 16.28 20.17 -73.66
C GLN A 192 17.66 20.40 -74.29
N LEU A 193 18.71 20.49 -73.48
CA LEU A 193 20.10 20.62 -73.94
C LEU A 193 20.52 19.43 -74.80
N ARG A 194 20.17 18.20 -74.37
CA ARG A 194 20.46 16.97 -75.13
C ARG A 194 19.78 16.96 -76.50
N PHE A 195 18.54 17.43 -76.59
CA PHE A 195 17.84 17.59 -77.87
C PHE A 195 18.49 18.66 -78.76
N ALA A 196 18.90 19.80 -78.18
CA ALA A 196 19.59 20.85 -78.92
C ALA A 196 20.93 20.36 -79.51
N LEU A 197 21.71 19.61 -78.73
CA LEU A 197 22.97 19.01 -79.18
C LEU A 197 22.77 17.96 -80.29
N ARG A 198 21.72 17.11 -80.20
CA ARG A 198 21.40 16.18 -81.29
C ARG A 198 20.98 16.90 -82.56
N ARG A 199 20.23 18.00 -82.43
CA ARG A 199 19.78 18.81 -83.58
C ARG A 199 20.96 19.47 -84.29
N SER A 200 21.95 19.99 -83.56
CA SER A 200 23.15 20.58 -84.17
C SER A 200 24.00 19.54 -84.91
N GLN A 201 24.13 18.32 -84.38
CA GLN A 201 24.87 17.23 -85.04
C GLN A 201 24.26 16.80 -86.39
N HIS A 202 22.93 16.86 -86.56
CA HIS A 202 22.28 16.51 -87.83
C HIS A 202 22.34 17.60 -88.90
N TRP A 203 22.59 18.85 -88.51
CA TRP A 203 22.77 19.97 -89.46
C TRP A 203 24.20 20.07 -89.98
N SER A 204 25.13 19.30 -89.41
CA SER A 204 26.51 19.15 -89.90
C SER A 204 26.60 18.04 -90.97
N ARG A 205 25.77 18.09 -92.01
CA ARG A 205 26.18 17.52 -93.30
C ARG A 205 26.92 18.62 -94.05
N PRO A 206 28.24 18.50 -94.27
CA PRO A 206 29.00 19.53 -94.96
C PRO A 206 28.53 19.58 -96.41
N VAL A 207 27.78 20.62 -96.78
CA VAL A 207 27.81 21.12 -98.16
C VAL A 207 29.10 21.92 -98.24
N LEU A 208 30.12 21.30 -98.85
CA LEU A 208 31.37 21.96 -99.22
C LEU A 208 31.05 23.11 -100.18
N THR A 209 30.96 24.32 -99.66
CA THR A 209 31.17 25.55 -100.44
C THR A 209 32.23 26.37 -99.74
N ALA A 210 33.38 26.45 -100.39
CA ALA A 210 34.55 27.19 -99.97
C ALA A 210 34.24 28.67 -99.74
N GLY A 211 34.89 29.28 -98.76
CA GLY A 211 35.01 30.73 -98.70
C GLY A 211 35.14 31.30 -97.30
N THR A 212 36.35 31.77 -97.02
CA THR A 212 36.73 32.86 -96.11
C THR A 212 36.74 32.64 -94.59
N ALA A 213 37.98 32.70 -94.10
CA ALA A 213 38.40 32.78 -92.72
C ALA A 213 37.90 34.06 -92.02
N LEU A 214 37.69 33.97 -90.71
CA LEU A 214 37.91 35.10 -89.82
C LEU A 214 38.35 34.62 -88.43
N ALA A 215 39.54 35.07 -88.06
CA ALA A 215 40.23 34.79 -86.82
C ALA A 215 39.83 35.82 -85.75
N ILE A 216 39.38 35.34 -84.59
CA ILE A 216 39.35 36.05 -83.29
C ILE A 216 39.50 34.90 -82.28
N GLY A 217 40.50 34.76 -81.42
CA GLY A 217 41.31 35.73 -80.69
C GLY A 217 41.28 35.24 -79.23
N PHE A 218 42.40 34.68 -78.76
CA PHE A 218 42.54 34.04 -77.45
C PHE A 218 42.26 34.99 -76.29
N GLY A 219 41.50 34.52 -75.30
CA GLY A 219 41.39 35.12 -73.96
C GLY A 219 41.54 34.03 -72.91
N THR A 220 42.76 33.84 -72.43
CA THR A 220 43.13 32.91 -71.36
C THR A 220 42.54 33.35 -70.02
N GLY A 221 41.80 32.47 -69.38
CA GLY A 221 41.35 32.59 -68.00
C GLY A 221 41.18 31.21 -67.37
N PHE A 222 42.30 30.55 -67.07
CA PHE A 222 42.30 29.34 -66.26
C PHE A 222 41.97 29.72 -64.81
N GLY A 223 40.69 29.60 -64.44
CA GLY A 223 40.28 29.51 -63.04
C GLY A 223 40.42 28.07 -62.57
N VAL A 224 41.52 27.77 -61.89
CA VAL A 224 41.67 26.51 -61.14
C VAL A 224 40.70 26.58 -59.96
N VAL A 225 39.55 25.94 -60.06
CA VAL A 225 38.73 25.65 -58.87
C VAL A 225 39.39 24.45 -58.19
N GLN A 226 40.07 24.76 -57.09
CA GLN A 226 40.64 23.81 -56.15
C GLN A 226 39.51 22.93 -55.59
N VAL A 227 39.41 21.71 -56.09
CA VAL A 227 38.56 20.67 -55.48
C VAL A 227 39.25 20.28 -54.18
N SER A 228 38.72 20.74 -53.05
CA SER A 228 39.12 20.28 -51.73
C SER A 228 38.99 18.75 -51.68
N PRO A 229 40.02 18.00 -51.27
CA PRO A 229 39.86 16.59 -51.01
C PRO A 229 38.88 16.43 -49.83
N PHE A 230 37.94 15.50 -50.01
CA PHE A 230 37.14 14.94 -48.94
C PHE A 230 38.00 14.69 -47.70
N ALA A 231 37.75 15.45 -46.64
CA ALA A 231 38.19 15.06 -45.31
C ALA A 231 37.39 13.81 -44.91
N PRO A 232 38.04 12.69 -44.54
CA PRO A 232 37.34 11.61 -43.85
C PRO A 232 36.93 12.16 -42.48
N CYS A 233 35.63 12.42 -42.30
CA CYS A 233 35.10 12.60 -40.95
C CYS A 233 35.39 11.31 -40.19
N ALA A 234 36.28 11.45 -39.21
CA ALA A 234 36.59 10.46 -38.23
C ALA A 234 35.30 9.87 -37.66
N ARG A 235 35.12 8.58 -37.88
CA ARG A 235 34.17 7.73 -37.17
C ARG A 235 34.65 7.61 -35.73
N GLY A 236 34.39 8.65 -34.94
CA GLY A 236 34.63 8.73 -33.51
C GLY A 236 33.35 8.51 -32.74
N SER A 237 33.42 7.64 -31.74
CA SER A 237 32.39 7.32 -30.74
C SER A 237 31.23 6.44 -31.22
N ALA A 238 31.53 5.16 -31.38
CA ALA A 238 30.65 4.13 -30.85
C ALA A 238 30.47 4.38 -29.35
N LEU A 239 29.42 5.11 -28.97
CA LEU A 239 28.83 4.94 -27.65
C LEU A 239 28.14 3.57 -27.66
N PRO A 240 28.51 2.63 -26.78
CA PRO A 240 27.66 1.48 -26.58
C PRO A 240 26.36 2.00 -25.97
N LEU A 241 25.27 1.92 -26.74
CA LEU A 241 23.92 1.85 -26.17
C LEU A 241 23.91 0.59 -25.30
N LYS A 242 24.33 0.76 -24.05
CA LYS A 242 24.10 -0.18 -22.97
C LYS A 242 22.60 -0.09 -22.69
N ILE A 243 21.83 -0.87 -23.44
CA ILE A 243 20.46 -1.23 -23.08
C ILE A 243 20.59 -2.05 -21.79
N SER A 244 20.60 -1.36 -20.66
CA SER A 244 20.26 -2.01 -19.40
C SER A 244 18.79 -2.36 -19.50
N TRP A 245 18.51 -3.62 -19.76
CA TRP A 245 17.25 -4.22 -19.34
C TRP A 245 17.12 -3.91 -17.85
N VAL A 246 16.17 -3.03 -17.52
CA VAL A 246 15.66 -2.94 -16.18
C VAL A 246 15.04 -4.30 -15.91
N ASP A 247 15.66 -5.02 -14.99
CA ASP A 247 15.13 -6.26 -14.43
C ASP A 247 13.65 -6.05 -14.13
N GLN A 248 12.82 -6.85 -14.79
CA GLN A 248 11.45 -7.05 -14.37
C GLN A 248 11.48 -7.42 -12.88
N PRO A 249 10.75 -6.73 -12.01
CA PRO A 249 10.53 -7.24 -10.67
C PRO A 249 9.81 -8.58 -10.80
N SER A 250 10.54 -9.60 -10.36
CA SER A 250 10.12 -10.94 -10.09
C SER A 250 8.71 -11.01 -9.49
N ALA A 251 7.91 -11.85 -10.13
CA ALA A 251 6.90 -12.73 -9.55
C ALA A 251 6.31 -12.28 -8.20
N ILE A 252 5.08 -11.78 -8.25
CA ILE A 252 4.15 -11.82 -7.12
C ILE A 252 3.86 -13.31 -6.84
N PRO A 253 4.21 -13.87 -5.66
CA PRO A 253 3.76 -15.20 -5.30
C PRO A 253 2.27 -15.13 -4.95
N LEU A 254 1.42 -15.61 -5.86
CA LEU A 254 0.06 -16.02 -5.54
C LEU A 254 0.13 -17.18 -4.54
N LYS A 255 0.03 -16.87 -3.24
CA LYS A 255 -0.30 -17.86 -2.23
C LYS A 255 -1.72 -18.36 -2.49
N LEU A 256 -1.85 -19.50 -3.16
CA LEU A 256 -3.06 -20.30 -3.14
C LEU A 256 -3.30 -20.77 -1.69
N ASN A 257 -4.36 -20.24 -1.07
CA ASN A 257 -4.93 -20.84 0.13
C ASN A 257 -5.52 -22.21 -0.24
N HIS A 258 -4.89 -23.28 0.23
CA HIS A 258 -5.56 -24.57 0.37
C HIS A 258 -6.38 -24.54 1.66
N HIS A 259 -7.70 -24.37 1.50
CA HIS A 259 -8.67 -24.84 2.47
C HIS A 259 -8.60 -26.37 2.47
N ALA A 260 -8.01 -26.94 3.52
CA ALA A 260 -8.27 -28.32 3.89
C ALA A 260 -9.43 -28.32 4.89
N HIS A 261 -10.55 -28.89 4.45
CA HIS A 261 -11.59 -29.42 5.31
C HIS A 261 -11.05 -30.63 6.07
N PHE A 262 -11.09 -30.60 7.39
CA PHE A 262 -11.38 -31.72 8.28
C PHE A 262 -12.06 -31.19 9.54
#